data_AF-A0A9E1W1P2-F1
#
_entry.id   AF-A0A9E1W1P2-F1
#
_cell.length_a   1.000
_cell.length_b   1.000
_cell.length_c   1.000
_cell.angle_alpha   90.00
_cell.angle_beta   90.00
_cell.angle_gamma   90.00
#
_symmetry.space_group_name_H-M   'P 1'
#
loop_
_entity.id
_entity.type
_entity.pdbx_description
1 polymer ?
#
loop_
_entity_poly.entity_id
_entity_poly.type
_entity_poly.pdbx_seq_one_letter_code
_entity_poly.pdbx_strand_id
1 'polypeptide(L)' 'KMRASIEGTNPRGRIGTPEDVAGTVIWLSSRAGAYINGVTVPIDGGISMVNS' A
#
# COMPACT_ATOMS: atom_id res chain seq x y z
N LYS A 1 -1.78 16.93 14.60
CA LYS A 1 -3.23 16.70 14.39
C LYS A 1 -3.48 15.94 13.09
N MET A 2 -2.98 16.41 11.93
CA MET A 2 -3.19 15.72 10.63
C MET A 2 -2.62 14.30 10.56
N ARG A 3 -1.42 14.07 11.11
CA ARG A 3 -0.78 12.74 11.13
C ARG A 3 -1.63 11.67 11.84
N ALA A 4 -2.03 11.96 13.08
CA ALA A 4 -2.87 11.07 13.88
C ALA A 4 -4.24 10.81 13.23
N SER A 5 -4.77 11.81 12.50
CA SER A 5 -6.01 11.62 11.72
C SER A 5 -5.85 10.61 10.59
N ILE A 6 -4.72 10.63 9.88
CA ILE A 6 -4.43 9.68 8.79
C ILE A 6 -4.18 8.28 9.36
N GLU A 7 -3.44 8.18 10.47
CA GLU A 7 -3.17 6.90 11.14
C GLU A 7 -4.47 6.26 11.66
N GLY A 8 -5.41 7.07 12.17
CA GLY A 8 -6.71 6.59 12.65
C GLY A 8 -7.67 6.10 11.57
N THR A 9 -7.56 6.61 10.34
CA THR A 9 -8.37 6.15 9.19
C THR A 9 -7.69 5.08 8.36
N ASN A 10 -6.41 4.79 8.61
CA ASN A 10 -5.69 3.71 7.96
C ASN A 10 -5.99 2.37 8.66
N PRO A 11 -6.57 1.36 7.99
CA PRO A 11 -6.78 0.04 8.59
C PRO A 11 -5.50 -0.60 9.15
N ARG A 12 -4.33 -0.29 8.59
CA ARG A 12 -3.04 -0.74 9.11
C ARG A 12 -2.54 0.07 10.32
N GLY A 13 -3.26 1.11 10.74
CA GLY A 13 -2.99 1.90 11.93
C GLY A 13 -1.70 2.74 11.88
N ARG A 14 -1.08 2.87 10.70
CA ARG A 14 0.15 3.66 10.51
C ARG A 14 0.21 4.28 9.12
N ILE A 15 1.00 5.34 9.00
CA ILE A 15 1.38 5.88 7.69
C ILE A 15 2.36 4.91 7.02
N GLY A 16 2.22 4.76 5.70
CA GLY A 16 3.16 4.00 4.87
C GLY A 16 4.59 4.54 4.97
N THR A 17 5.57 3.66 4.84
CA THR A 17 6.98 4.04 4.76
C THR A 17 7.49 3.80 3.34
N PRO A 18 8.65 4.37 2.96
CA PRO A 18 9.26 4.10 1.66
C PRO A 18 9.47 2.60 1.39
N GLU A 19 9.72 1.82 2.44
CA GLU A 19 9.93 0.38 2.38
C GLU A 19 8.67 -0.40 1.97
N ASP A 20 7.46 0.11 2.27
CA ASP A 20 6.22 -0.52 1.83
C ASP A 20 6.12 -0.52 0.30
N VAL A 21 6.46 0.61 -0.33
CA VAL A 21 6.48 0.74 -1.79
C VAL A 21 7.63 -0.08 -2.36
N ALA A 22 8.83 0.01 -1.77
CA ALA A 22 9.99 -0.74 -2.24
C ALA A 22 9.73 -2.26 -2.20
N GLY A 23 9.08 -2.77 -1.15
CA GLY A 23 8.70 -4.18 -1.03
C GLY A 23 7.78 -4.62 -2.17
N THR A 24 6.75 -3.83 -2.50
CA THR A 24 5.86 -4.12 -3.63
C THR A 24 6.62 -4.09 -4.96
N VAL A 25 7.52 -3.13 -5.17
CA VAL A 25 8.33 -3.05 -6.40
C VAL A 25 9.26 -4.26 -6.52
N ILE A 26 9.92 -4.67 -5.44
CA ILE A 26 10.76 -5.88 -5.41
C ILE A 26 9.93 -7.12 -5.77
N TRP A 27 8.76 -7.28 -5.16
CA TRP A 27 7.86 -8.38 -5.47
C TRP A 27 7.43 -8.39 -6.95
N LEU A 28 6.97 -7.26 -7.48
CA LEU A 28 6.58 -7.11 -8.90
C LEU A 28 7.76 -7.36 -9.85
N SER A 29 8.96 -6.93 -9.50
CA SER A 29 10.17 -7.11 -10.31
C SER A 29 10.74 -8.53 -10.24
N SER A 30 10.35 -9.30 -9.22
CA SER A 30 10.78 -10.67 -9.04
C SER A 30 9.99 -11.65 -9.90
N ARG A 31 10.42 -12.92 -9.93
CA ARG A 31 9.64 -14.01 -10.53
C ARG A 31 8.22 -14.16 -9.96
N ALA A 32 7.97 -13.74 -8.72
CA ALA A 32 6.65 -13.82 -8.11
C ALA A 32 5.64 -12.87 -8.79
N GLY A 33 6.10 -11.80 -9.45
CA GLY A 33 5.28 -10.86 -10.20
C GLY A 33 5.09 -11.21 -11.68
N ALA A 34 5.66 -12.31 -12.18
CA ALA A 34 5.83 -12.56 -13.61
C ALA A 34 4.52 -12.60 -14.45
N TYR A 35 3.37 -12.85 -13.82
CA TYR A 35 2.07 -12.90 -14.49
C TYR A 35 1.16 -11.71 -14.16
N ILE A 36 1.66 -10.73 -13.39
CA ILE A 36 0.89 -9.58 -12.94
C ILE A 36 1.16 -8.41 -13.88
N ASN A 37 0.13 -8.00 -14.62
CA ASN A 37 0.18 -6.87 -15.53
C ASN A 37 -1.23 -6.26 -15.69
N GLY A 38 -1.31 -5.01 -16.15
CA GLY A 38 -2.58 -4.35 -16.45
C GLY A 38 -3.43 -3.97 -15.25
N VAL A 39 -2.85 -3.92 -14.05
CA VAL A 39 -3.58 -3.64 -12.79
C VAL A 39 -2.93 -2.53 -11.98
N THR A 40 -3.75 -1.80 -11.23
CA THR A 40 -3.30 -0.88 -10.18
C THR A 40 -3.21 -1.64 -8.87
N VAL A 41 -2.02 -1.69 -8.27
CA VAL A 41 -1.80 -2.33 -6.96
C VAL A 41 -1.82 -1.23 -5.89
N PRO A 42 -2.86 -1.14 -5.02
CA PRO A 42 -2.92 -0.12 -3.98
C PRO A 42 -1.89 -0.41 -2.86
N ILE A 43 -1.15 0.63 -2.47
CA ILE A 43 -0.15 0.60 -1.39
C ILE A 43 -0.46 1.73 -0.40
N ASP A 44 -1.64 1.69 0.21
CA ASP A 44 -2.16 2.77 1.07
C ASP A 44 -2.58 2.27 2.46
N GLY A 45 -2.35 0.99 2.76
CA GLY A 45 -2.79 0.36 3.99
C GLY A 45 -4.29 0.06 4.05
N GLY A 46 -4.98 0.07 2.91
CA GLY A 46 -6.39 -0.30 2.81
C GLY A 46 -7.36 0.88 2.95
N ILE A 47 -6.84 2.12 3.01
CA ILE A 47 -7.67 3.34 3.12
C ILE A 47 -8.70 3.39 1.98
N SER A 48 -8.26 3.15 0.74
CA SER A 48 -9.13 3.17 -0.45
C SER A 48 -10.20 2.07 -0.48
N MET A 49 -10.05 1.00 0.31
CA MET A 49 -10.99 -0.13 0.31
C MET A 49 -12.09 -0.02 1.37
N VAL A 50 -11.85 0.73 2.45
CA VAL A 50 -12.79 0.84 3.58
C VAL A 50 -13.59 2.15 3.57
N ASN A 51 -13.20 3.11 2.75
CA ASN A 51 -13.81 4.44 2.69
C ASN A 51 -14.45 4.72 1.31
N SER A 52 -15.06 3.68 0.72
CA SER A 52 -15.79 3.74 -0.56
C SER A 52 -17.25 4.11 -0.40
#